data_AF-A0A951DPI5-F1
#
_entry.id   AF-A0A951DPI5-F1
#
_cell.length_a   1.000
_cell.length_b   1.000
_cell.length_c   1.000
_cell.angle_alpha   90.00
_cell.angle_beta   90.00
_cell.angle_gamma   90.00
#
_symmetry.space_group_name_H-M   'P 1'
#
loop_
_entity.id
_entity.type
_entity.pdbx_description
1 polymer ?
#
loop_
_entity_poly.entity_id
_entity_poly.type
_entity_poly.pdbx_seq_one_letter_code
_entity_poly.pdbx_strand_id
1 'polypeptide(L)'
;MAAATFARKSSLQAALRYRVPWRSIMVHGASVLIILWIVLPFSWVVLTSLMTEAESLSVPPHWIPDYITFDNYLAFLNPDMLGTQRLVGGGAALGAGRAMLNSAIVGLSVAVLNMIIGSLVGYA
;
A
#
# COMPACT_ATOMS: atom_id res chain seq x y z
N MET A 1 -56.18 28.24 23.27
CA MET A 1 -54.96 28.01 24.08
C MET A 1 -54.29 26.63 23.87
N ALA A 2 -54.69 25.80 22.89
CA ALA A 2 -54.12 24.44 22.71
C ALA A 2 -53.11 24.29 21.54
N ALA A 3 -53.02 25.27 20.63
CA ALA A 3 -52.22 25.15 19.40
C ALA A 3 -50.71 25.39 19.60
N ALA A 4 -50.31 26.13 20.63
CA ALA A 4 -48.91 26.50 20.87
C ALA A 4 -48.06 25.36 21.46
N THR A 5 -48.70 24.34 22.05
CA THR A 5 -47.99 23.25 22.75
C THR A 5 -47.51 22.15 21.80
N PHE A 6 -48.16 21.98 20.65
CA PHE A 6 -47.83 20.92 19.68
C PHE A 6 -46.61 21.27 18.82
N ALA A 7 -46.45 22.53 18.43
CA ALA A 7 -45.34 22.99 17.60
C ALA A 7 -43.97 22.99 18.33
N ARG A 8 -43.98 23.09 19.67
CA ARG A 8 -42.74 23.12 20.47
C ARG A 8 -42.13 21.73 20.70
N LYS A 9 -42.95 20.68 20.69
CA LYS A 9 -42.45 19.30 20.86
C LYS A 9 -41.76 18.79 19.59
N SER A 10 -42.21 19.19 18.39
CA SER A 10 -41.61 18.73 17.13
C SER A 10 -40.22 19.32 16.89
N SER A 11 -39.99 20.59 17.24
CA SER A 11 -38.68 21.24 17.07
C SER A 11 -37.64 20.71 18.07
N LEU A 12 -38.03 20.38 19.30
CA LEU A 12 -37.15 19.77 20.30
C LEU A 12 -36.82 18.31 19.98
N GLN A 13 -37.76 17.56 19.38
CA GLN A 13 -37.51 16.18 18.94
C GLN A 13 -36.59 16.10 17.73
N ALA A 14 -36.57 17.12 16.86
CA ALA A 14 -35.63 17.21 15.74
C ALA A 14 -34.18 17.40 16.21
N ALA A 15 -33.96 18.17 17.29
CA ALA A 15 -32.63 18.40 17.86
C ALA A 15 -32.09 17.21 18.68
N LEU A 16 -32.96 16.41 19.30
CA LEU A 16 -32.57 15.27 20.15
C LEU A 16 -32.25 13.98 19.40
N ARG A 17 -32.18 14.03 18.06
CA ARG A 17 -31.95 12.85 17.22
C ARG A 17 -30.53 12.74 16.66
N TYR A 18 -29.57 13.44 17.26
CA TYR A 18 -28.15 13.15 17.09
C TYR A 18 -27.79 11.82 17.78
N ARG A 19 -28.31 10.73 17.22
CA ARG A 19 -27.85 9.38 17.53
C ARG A 19 -26.46 9.27 16.92
N VAL A 20 -25.46 9.39 17.78
CA VAL A 20 -24.06 9.20 17.40
C VAL A 20 -23.98 7.90 16.61
N PRO A 21 -23.51 7.91 15.35
CA PRO A 21 -23.50 6.71 14.53
C PRO A 21 -22.30 5.86 14.93
N TRP A 22 -22.35 5.27 16.13
CA TRP A 22 -21.27 4.46 16.71
C TRP A 22 -20.78 3.39 15.75
N ARG A 23 -21.70 2.73 15.04
CA ARG A 23 -21.36 1.80 13.97
C ARG A 23 -20.49 2.43 12.89
N SER A 24 -20.82 3.64 12.43
CA SER A 24 -20.04 4.35 11.42
C SER A 24 -18.66 4.71 11.95
N ILE A 25 -18.58 5.27 13.17
CA ILE A 25 -17.31 5.67 13.78
C ILE A 25 -16.40 4.45 13.97
N MET A 26 -16.95 3.33 14.45
CA MET A 26 -16.20 2.08 14.62
C MET A 26 -15.72 1.51 13.29
N VAL A 27 -16.57 1.50 12.25
CA VAL A 27 -16.19 1.02 10.92
C VAL A 27 -15.09 1.90 10.33
N HIS A 28 -15.24 3.23 10.36
CA HIS A 28 -14.22 4.13 9.82
C HIS A 28 -12.91 4.07 10.62
N GLY A 29 -13.00 4.01 11.95
CA GLY A 29 -11.83 3.85 12.82
C GLY A 29 -11.08 2.54 12.51
N ALA A 30 -11.80 1.42 12.41
CA ALA A 30 -11.22 0.14 12.04
C ALA A 30 -10.63 0.16 10.62
N SER A 31 -11.32 0.76 9.66
CA SER A 31 -10.80 0.92 8.29
C SER A 31 -9.51 1.73 8.25
N VAL A 32 -9.43 2.85 8.98
CA VAL A 32 -8.21 3.67 9.06
C VAL A 32 -7.07 2.87 9.69
N LEU A 33 -7.33 2.14 10.77
CA LEU A 33 -6.31 1.29 11.41
C LEU A 33 -5.78 0.21 10.45
N ILE A 34 -6.66 -0.45 9.70
CA ILE A 34 -6.27 -1.45 8.70
C ILE A 34 -5.46 -0.80 7.58
N ILE A 35 -5.88 0.36 7.09
CA ILE A 35 -5.15 1.11 6.06
C ILE A 35 -3.76 1.46 6.56
N LEU A 36 -3.63 2.01 7.76
CA LEU A 36 -2.31 2.33 8.34
C LEU A 36 -1.45 1.09 8.51
N TRP A 37 -2.04 -0.01 8.99
CA TRP A 37 -1.34 -1.28 9.16
C TRP A 37 -0.79 -1.84 7.84
N ILE A 38 -1.52 -1.65 6.73
CA ILE A 38 -1.04 -2.03 5.40
C ILE A 38 -0.05 -1.01 4.86
N VAL A 39 -0.34 0.29 4.94
CA VAL A 39 0.47 1.34 4.30
C VAL A 39 1.84 1.47 4.95
N LEU A 40 1.94 1.38 6.27
CA LEU A 40 3.20 1.56 7.00
C LEU A 40 4.36 0.66 6.50
N PRO A 41 4.23 -0.68 6.41
CA PRO A 41 5.30 -1.52 5.89
C PRO A 41 5.60 -1.26 4.41
N PHE A 42 4.60 -0.89 3.60
CA PHE A 42 4.84 -0.51 2.20
C PHE A 42 5.58 0.82 2.08
N SER A 43 5.25 1.81 2.92
CA SER A 43 5.97 3.08 2.98
C SER A 43 7.44 2.86 3.31
N TRP A 44 7.76 1.92 4.21
CA TRP A 44 9.14 1.55 4.51
C TRP A 44 9.88 1.00 3.28
N VAL A 45 9.26 0.11 2.50
CA VAL A 45 9.87 -0.43 1.26
C VAL A 45 10.13 0.69 0.23
N VAL A 46 9.21 1.65 0.09
CA VAL A 46 9.38 2.79 -0.83
C VAL A 46 10.52 3.69 -0.36
N LEU A 47 10.57 4.03 0.93
CA LEU A 47 11.61 4.91 1.49
C LEU A 47 13.00 4.28 1.40
N THR A 48 13.13 3.00 1.74
CA THR A 48 14.39 2.26 1.62
C THR A 48 14.87 2.13 0.17
N SER A 49 13.96 2.06 -0.81
CA SER A 49 14.34 2.06 -2.22
C SER A 49 14.95 3.38 -2.70
N LEU A 50 14.73 4.47 -1.95
CA LEU A 50 15.30 5.80 -2.20
C LEU A 50 16.52 6.11 -1.33
N MET A 51 16.94 5.18 -0.45
CA MET A 51 18.09 5.31 0.43
C MET A 51 19.33 4.66 -0.18
N THR A 52 20.51 5.03 0.32
CA THR A 52 21.73 4.26 0.05
C THR A 52 21.76 2.96 0.88
N GLU A 53 22.52 1.94 0.47
CA GLU A 53 22.64 0.69 1.26
C GLU A 53 23.21 0.94 2.66
N ALA A 54 24.21 1.82 2.77
CA ALA A 54 24.80 2.17 4.06
C ALA A 54 23.77 2.82 5.00
N GLU A 55 22.88 3.65 4.46
CA GLU A 55 21.80 4.30 5.23
C GLU A 55 20.70 3.30 5.59
N SER A 56 20.28 2.43 4.68
CA SER A 56 19.27 1.40 4.95
C SER A 56 19.73 0.37 5.99
N LEU A 57 21.04 0.14 6.12
CA LEU A 57 21.64 -0.78 7.09
C LEU A 57 22.16 -0.08 8.35
N SER A 58 21.95 1.23 8.47
CA SER A 58 22.40 2.02 9.63
C SER A 58 21.65 1.66 10.91
N VAL A 59 22.32 1.83 12.06
CA VAL A 59 21.75 1.63 13.39
C VAL A 59 21.96 2.91 14.21
N PRO A 60 20.90 3.59 14.65
CA PRO A 60 19.47 3.25 14.51
C PRO A 60 18.95 3.39 13.05
N PRO A 61 17.91 2.62 12.64
CA PRO A 61 17.35 2.74 11.29
C PRO A 61 16.69 4.10 11.07
N HIS A 62 17.01 4.76 9.96
CA HIS A 62 16.35 5.99 9.55
C HIS A 62 14.98 5.70 8.94
N TRP A 63 13.93 6.31 9.49
CA TRP A 63 12.56 6.19 8.96
C TRP A 63 12.29 7.14 7.80
N ILE A 64 13.04 8.23 7.73
CA ILE A 64 12.98 9.21 6.65
C ILE A 64 14.42 9.33 6.14
N PRO A 65 14.64 9.24 4.81
CA PRO A 65 15.97 9.34 4.25
C PRO A 65 16.55 10.73 4.48
N ASP A 66 17.80 10.79 4.94
CA ASP A 66 18.57 12.02 5.03
C ASP A 66 18.96 12.50 3.61
N TYR A 67 19.20 11.55 2.71
CA TYR A 67 19.50 11.81 1.31
C TYR A 67 18.64 10.94 0.39
N ILE A 68 17.79 11.58 -0.41
CA ILE A 68 16.99 10.91 -1.42
C ILE A 68 17.86 10.66 -2.65
N THR A 69 18.08 9.39 -2.98
CA THR A 69 18.78 8.97 -4.20
C THR A 69 17.87 8.12 -5.11
N PHE A 70 18.10 8.24 -6.42
CA PHE A 70 17.49 7.38 -7.44
C PHE A 70 18.47 6.36 -7.99
N ASP A 71 19.66 6.26 -7.41
CA ASP A 71 20.73 5.39 -7.88
C ASP A 71 20.29 3.93 -7.93
N ASN A 72 19.50 3.45 -6.95
CA ASN A 72 18.95 2.09 -6.96
C ASN A 72 18.09 1.81 -8.21
N TYR A 73 17.31 2.78 -8.70
CA TYR A 73 16.49 2.63 -9.90
C TYR A 73 17.31 2.74 -11.18
N LEU A 74 18.26 3.66 -11.20
CA LEU A 74 19.17 3.83 -12.31
C LEU A 74 19.97 2.52 -12.48
N ALA A 75 20.46 1.91 -11.39
CA ALA A 75 21.17 0.64 -11.40
C ALA A 75 20.44 -0.50 -12.10
N PHE A 76 19.11 -0.52 -11.98
CA PHE A 76 18.27 -1.49 -12.64
C PHE A 76 18.32 -1.36 -14.17
N LEU A 77 18.51 -0.14 -14.68
CA LEU A 77 18.58 0.15 -16.12
C LEU A 77 19.99 -0.06 -16.68
N ASN A 78 21.02 0.37 -15.95
CA ASN A 78 22.42 0.25 -16.36
C ASN A 78 23.26 -0.23 -15.16
N PRO A 79 23.37 -1.54 -14.93
CA PRO A 79 24.07 -2.08 -13.77
C PRO A 79 25.54 -1.68 -13.71
N ASP A 80 26.15 -1.43 -14.87
CA ASP A 80 27.58 -1.11 -15.00
C ASP A 80 27.93 0.33 -14.59
N MET A 81 26.95 1.24 -14.48
CA MET A 81 27.23 2.67 -14.30
C MET A 81 27.50 3.10 -12.85
N LEU A 82 27.16 2.27 -11.87
CA LEU A 82 27.26 2.61 -10.44
C LEU A 82 28.55 2.12 -9.76
N GLY A 83 29.44 1.45 -10.50
CA GLY A 83 30.74 1.02 -9.98
C GLY A 83 30.63 0.22 -8.68
N THR A 84 31.47 0.55 -7.68
CA THR A 84 31.52 -0.09 -6.36
C THR A 84 30.41 0.34 -5.39
N GLN A 85 29.48 1.22 -5.80
CA GLN A 85 28.33 1.55 -4.95
C GLN A 85 27.44 0.32 -4.82
N ARG A 86 27.40 -0.21 -3.60
CA ARG A 86 26.59 -1.39 -3.28
C ARG A 86 25.13 -0.92 -3.15
N LEU A 87 24.30 -1.47 -4.03
CA LEU A 87 22.87 -1.17 -4.14
C LEU A 87 22.13 -1.75 -2.94
N VAL A 88 21.04 -1.13 -2.53
CA VAL A 88 20.12 -1.75 -1.57
C VAL A 88 19.63 -3.08 -2.17
N GLY A 89 20.13 -4.22 -1.68
CA GLY A 89 19.86 -5.56 -2.22
C GLY A 89 21.01 -6.23 -3.00
N GLY A 90 22.16 -5.57 -3.16
CA GLY A 90 23.40 -6.17 -3.68
C GLY A 90 23.29 -6.83 -5.06
N GLY A 91 24.03 -7.92 -5.27
CA GLY A 91 24.12 -8.66 -6.55
C GLY A 91 22.80 -9.23 -7.09
N ALA A 92 21.70 -9.15 -6.33
CA ALA A 92 20.36 -9.48 -6.82
C ALA A 92 19.91 -8.54 -7.96
N ALA A 93 20.39 -7.30 -8.00
CA ALA A 93 20.05 -6.34 -9.05
C ALA A 93 20.53 -6.78 -10.45
N LEU A 94 21.68 -7.46 -10.54
CA LEU A 94 22.28 -7.90 -11.81
C LEU A 94 21.37 -8.85 -12.61
N GLY A 95 20.54 -9.64 -11.91
CA GLY A 95 19.59 -10.56 -12.53
C GLY A 95 18.14 -10.11 -12.45
N ALA A 96 17.85 -9.01 -11.75
CA ALA A 96 16.49 -8.65 -11.38
C ALA A 96 15.60 -8.38 -12.61
N GLY A 97 16.11 -7.69 -13.64
CA GLY A 97 15.35 -7.45 -14.87
C GLY A 97 14.92 -8.76 -15.58
N ARG A 98 15.83 -9.72 -15.71
CA ARG A 98 15.51 -11.04 -16.30
C ARG A 98 14.55 -11.84 -15.43
N ALA A 99 14.74 -11.81 -14.11
CA ALA A 99 13.85 -12.48 -13.16
C ALA A 99 12.42 -11.91 -13.24
N MET A 100 12.28 -10.58 -13.29
CA MET A 100 10.99 -9.91 -13.46
C MET A 100 10.29 -10.30 -14.76
N LEU A 101 11.03 -10.40 -15.87
CA LEU A 101 10.48 -10.85 -17.15
C LEU A 101 10.01 -12.31 -17.07
N ASN A 102 10.82 -13.21 -16.51
CA ASN A 102 10.43 -14.61 -16.33
C ASN A 102 9.17 -14.73 -15.47
N SER A 103 9.09 -13.99 -14.36
CA SER A 103 7.90 -13.96 -13.51
C SER A 103 6.68 -13.39 -14.22
N ALA A 104 6.82 -12.36 -15.04
CA ALA A 104 5.73 -11.80 -15.83
C ALA A 104 5.20 -12.81 -16.85
N ILE A 105 6.10 -13.48 -17.59
CA ILE A 105 5.74 -14.51 -18.57
C ILE A 105 5.03 -15.67 -17.88
N VAL A 106 5.60 -16.21 -16.80
CA VAL A 106 5.03 -17.34 -16.07
C VAL A 106 3.68 -16.96 -15.45
N GLY A 107 3.60 -15.82 -14.77
CA GLY A 107 2.38 -15.35 -14.11
C GLY A 107 1.23 -15.13 -15.09
N LEU A 108 1.48 -14.47 -16.22
CA LEU A 108 0.48 -14.26 -17.27
C LEU A 108 0.07 -15.57 -17.93
N SER A 109 1.03 -16.46 -18.21
CA SER A 109 0.73 -17.78 -18.79
C SER A 109 -0.18 -18.58 -17.88
N VAL A 110 0.13 -18.63 -16.58
CA VAL A 110 -0.68 -19.33 -15.58
C VAL A 110 -2.07 -18.70 -15.45
N ALA A 111 -2.17 -17.36 -15.43
CA ALA A 111 -3.45 -16.67 -15.37
C ALA A 111 -4.35 -17.00 -16.57
N VAL A 112 -3.81 -16.96 -17.79
CA VAL A 112 -4.54 -17.30 -19.01
C VAL A 112 -4.97 -18.76 -19.00
N LEU A 113 -4.07 -19.68 -18.66
CA LEU A 113 -4.37 -21.11 -18.58
C LEU A 113 -5.46 -21.40 -17.54
N ASN A 114 -5.38 -20.79 -16.36
CA ASN A 114 -6.38 -20.93 -15.31
C ASN A 114 -7.75 -20.39 -15.74
N MET A 115 -7.78 -19.28 -16.49
CA MET A 115 -9.04 -18.73 -16.98
C MET A 115 -9.70 -19.64 -18.02
N ILE A 116 -8.90 -20.22 -18.93
CA ILE A 116 -9.39 -21.18 -19.93
C ILE A 116 -9.90 -22.44 -19.22
N ILE A 117 -9.04 -23.12 -18.47
CA ILE A 117 -9.39 -24.38 -17.80
C ILE A 117 -10.55 -24.17 -16.82
N GLY A 118 -10.50 -23.09 -16.03
CA GLY A 118 -11.55 -22.75 -15.08
C GLY A 118 -12.90 -22.49 -15.75
N SER A 119 -12.91 -21.87 -16.92
CA SER A 119 -14.16 -21.66 -17.70
C SER A 119 -14.74 -22.97 -18.25
N LEU A 120 -13.89 -23.89 -18.72
CA LEU A 120 -14.35 -25.20 -19.20
C LEU A 120 -14.90 -26.06 -18.05
N VAL A 121 -14.23 -26.07 -16.89
CA VAL A 121 -14.70 -26.81 -15.70
C VAL A 121 -15.96 -26.19 -15.12
N GLY A 122 -16.09 -24.87 -15.11
CA GLY A 122 -17.30 -24.20 -14.61
C GLY A 122 -18.55 -24.47 -15.46
N TYR A 123 -18.38 -24.93 -16.71
CA TYR A 123 -19.48 -25.27 -17.61
C TYR A 123 -19.83 -26.77 -17.62
N ALA A 124 -18.88 -27.64 -17.30
CA ALA A 124 -19.07 -29.10 -17.22
C ALA A 124 -19.70 -29.54 -15.90
#